data_AF-A0A9W7BXN3-F1
#
_entry.id   AF-A0A9W7BXN3-F1
#
_cell.length_a   1.000
_cell.length_b   1.000
_cell.length_c   1.000
_cell.angle_alpha   90.00
_cell.angle_beta   90.00
_cell.angle_gamma   90.00
#
_symmetry.space_group_name_H-M   'P 1'
#
loop_
_entity.id
_entity.type
_entity.pdbx_description
1 polymer ?
#
loop_
_entity_poly.entity_id
_entity_poly.type
_entity_poly.pdbx_seq_one_letter_code
_entity_poly.pdbx_strand_id
1 'polypeptide(L)'
;MFDQGVIELEVMKRGRKIVRMSLDQISTHSTLDPASNVLTIRLDGSNVPVECVYFRAGYDPSDYKSEIDWEGRKKLELSTAIKCPDVFGQLFGAKKIQQILTIKEERDRLYEGEEESYKAQQNDIEKTWVKMWDLKEFDTIVQMVESASSSNTSFVLKPQREGGGEKMRRAKRRARNLVFLVVIQMR
;
A
#
# COMPACT_ATOMS: atom_id res chain seq x y z
N MET A 1 16.51 -0.34 -8.42
CA MET A 1 17.51 -0.42 -7.33
C MET A 1 18.07 0.97 -7.02
N PHE A 2 18.48 1.76 -8.01
CA PHE A 2 19.01 3.13 -7.79
C PHE A 2 18.05 4.10 -7.07
N ASP A 3 16.76 4.07 -7.40
CA ASP A 3 15.73 4.89 -6.72
C ASP A 3 15.73 4.72 -5.19
N GLN A 4 15.83 3.48 -4.73
CA GLN A 4 15.84 3.16 -3.30
C GLN A 4 17.11 3.64 -2.60
N GLY A 5 18.26 3.58 -3.30
CA GLY A 5 19.55 3.98 -2.76
C GLY A 5 19.60 5.46 -2.36
N VAL A 6 18.84 6.34 -3.03
CA VAL A 6 18.77 7.77 -2.66
C VAL A 6 18.16 7.94 -1.27
N ILE A 7 17.03 7.26 -1.00
CA ILE A 7 16.38 7.29 0.31
C ILE A 7 17.30 6.69 1.38
N GLU A 8 17.98 5.58 1.05
CA GLU A 8 18.93 4.94 1.95
C GLU A 8 20.03 5.90 2.39
N LEU A 9 20.68 6.56 1.43
CA LEU A 9 21.74 7.53 1.68
C LEU A 9 21.24 8.71 2.53
N GLU A 10 20.06 9.24 2.25
CA GLU A 10 19.50 10.38 2.99
C GLU A 10 19.17 10.04 4.44
N VAL A 11 18.69 8.82 4.70
CA VAL A 11 18.41 8.34 6.07
C VAL A 11 19.71 8.04 6.81
N MET A 12 20.70 7.44 6.13
CA MET A 12 22.03 7.18 6.70
C MET A 12 22.79 8.47 7.06
N LYS A 13 22.69 9.52 6.23
CA LYS A 13 23.24 10.86 6.55
C LYS A 13 22.68 11.46 7.83
N ARG A 14 21.46 11.06 8.22
CA ARG A 14 20.80 11.46 9.47
C ARG A 14 21.17 10.54 10.66
N GLY A 15 22.18 9.69 10.50
CA GLY A 15 22.69 8.80 11.55
C GLY A 15 21.77 7.63 11.88
N ARG A 16 20.87 7.23 10.96
CA ARG A 16 19.97 6.08 11.13
C ARG A 16 20.48 4.88 10.34
N LYS A 17 20.19 3.67 10.82
CA LYS A 17 20.55 2.43 10.12
C LYS A 17 19.40 1.97 9.23
N ILE A 18 19.73 1.44 8.06
CA ILE A 18 18.74 0.80 7.19
C ILE A 18 19.17 -0.64 6.93
N VAL A 19 18.19 -1.52 6.92
CA VAL A 19 18.37 -2.92 6.59
C VAL A 19 17.34 -3.30 5.54
N ARG A 20 17.77 -4.04 4.54
CA ARG A 20 16.88 -4.58 3.50
C ARG A 20 16.61 -6.04 3.84
N MET A 21 15.33 -6.39 3.98
CA MET A 21 14.94 -7.76 4.30
C MET A 21 13.74 -8.15 3.44
N SER A 22 13.73 -9.36 2.90
CA SER A 22 12.52 -9.94 2.31
C SER A 22 11.54 -10.39 3.40
N LEU A 23 10.29 -10.66 3.03
CA LEU A 23 9.27 -11.11 3.99
C LEU A 23 9.67 -12.43 4.65
N ASP A 24 10.25 -13.37 3.90
CA ASP A 24 10.79 -14.61 4.45
C ASP A 24 11.93 -14.39 5.44
N GLN A 25 12.82 -13.42 5.16
CA GLN A 25 13.89 -13.04 6.09
C GLN A 25 13.33 -12.40 7.36
N ILE A 26 12.27 -11.60 7.27
CA ILE A 26 11.61 -11.06 8.46
C ILE A 26 10.99 -12.18 9.29
N SER A 27 10.33 -13.13 8.65
CA SER A 27 9.74 -14.27 9.35
C SER A 27 10.80 -15.06 10.14
N THR A 28 11.98 -15.28 9.54
CA THR A 28 13.04 -16.16 10.08
C THR A 28 14.12 -15.46 10.92
N HIS A 29 14.42 -14.18 10.68
CA HIS A 29 15.54 -13.46 11.31
C HIS A 29 15.11 -12.28 12.18
N SER A 30 13.83 -12.20 12.54
CA SER A 30 13.33 -11.22 13.50
C SER A 30 12.52 -11.88 14.62
N THR A 31 12.51 -11.22 15.78
CA THR A 31 11.77 -11.66 16.97
C THR A 31 10.78 -10.58 17.34
N LEU A 32 9.50 -10.95 17.44
CA LEU A 32 8.45 -10.09 17.98
C LEU A 32 8.26 -10.45 19.45
N ASP A 33 8.50 -9.49 20.33
CA ASP A 33 8.27 -9.66 21.76
C ASP A 33 6.75 -9.73 22.05
N PRO A 34 6.23 -10.78 22.70
CA PRO A 34 4.79 -10.97 22.88
C PRO A 34 4.15 -10.02 23.91
N ALA A 35 4.94 -9.38 24.77
CA ALA A 35 4.43 -8.47 25.80
C ALA A 35 4.39 -7.02 25.30
N SER A 36 5.41 -6.59 24.58
CA SER A 36 5.61 -5.21 24.12
C SER A 36 5.33 -5.01 22.63
N ASN A 37 5.19 -6.09 21.85
CA ASN A 37 5.11 -6.07 20.38
C ASN A 37 6.30 -5.35 19.72
N VAL A 38 7.44 -5.24 20.41
CA VAL A 38 8.67 -4.71 19.82
C VAL A 38 9.26 -5.77 18.90
N LEU A 39 9.44 -5.41 17.63
CA LEU A 39 10.15 -6.23 16.66
C LEU A 39 11.65 -5.96 16.79
N THR A 40 12.45 -7.01 16.88
CA THR A 40 13.91 -6.92 16.94
C THR A 40 14.54 -7.74 15.82
N ILE A 41 15.67 -7.25 15.31
CA ILE A 41 16.51 -7.98 14.35
C ILE A 41 17.96 -8.01 14.82
N ARG A 42 18.72 -9.00 14.38
CA ARG A 42 20.14 -9.11 14.74
C ARG A 42 21.00 -8.26 13.80
N LEU A 43 21.70 -7.27 14.34
CA LEU A 43 22.64 -6.40 13.62
C LEU A 43 23.93 -6.27 14.42
N ASP A 44 25.08 -6.41 13.75
CA ASP A 44 26.40 -6.24 14.36
C ASP A 44 26.61 -7.06 15.66
N GLY A 45 25.95 -8.22 15.74
CA GLY A 45 26.03 -9.12 16.91
C GLY A 45 25.02 -8.83 18.03
N SER A 46 24.27 -7.73 17.99
CA SER A 46 23.24 -7.37 18.98
C SER A 46 21.82 -7.44 18.41
N ASN A 47 20.83 -7.57 19.30
CA ASN A 47 19.42 -7.42 18.93
C ASN A 47 19.07 -5.93 18.96
N VAL A 48 18.60 -5.41 17.84
CA VAL A 48 18.25 -4.00 17.66
C VAL A 48 16.76 -3.90 17.36
N PRO A 49 16.01 -3.02 18.05
CA PRO A 49 14.59 -2.82 17.77
C PRO A 49 14.37 -2.17 16.40
N VAL A 50 13.24 -2.47 15.79
CA VAL A 50 12.78 -1.87 14.55
C VAL A 50 11.81 -0.76 14.88
N GLU A 51 12.13 0.46 14.47
CA GLU A 51 11.27 1.62 14.68
C GLU A 51 10.37 1.94 13.47
N CYS A 52 10.81 1.61 12.25
CA CYS A 52 10.03 1.88 11.04
C CYS A 52 10.16 0.78 9.98
N VAL A 53 9.07 0.51 9.29
CA VAL A 53 8.96 -0.43 8.18
C VAL A 53 8.55 0.36 6.95
N TYR A 54 9.40 0.35 5.91
CA TYR A 54 9.12 1.00 4.65
C TYR A 54 8.87 -0.06 3.57
N PHE A 55 7.63 -0.19 3.12
CA PHE A 55 7.30 -1.23 2.15
C PHE A 55 7.74 -0.82 0.74
N ARG A 56 8.58 -1.66 0.13
CA ARG A 56 8.91 -1.62 -1.32
C ARG A 56 8.65 -2.95 -2.01
N ALA A 57 7.88 -3.79 -1.33
CA ALA A 57 7.30 -5.05 -1.78
C ALA A 57 6.07 -5.32 -0.90
N GLY A 58 5.30 -6.36 -1.23
CA GLY A 58 4.09 -6.74 -0.51
C GLY A 58 2.81 -6.11 -1.05
N TYR A 59 2.89 -5.44 -2.22
CA TYR A 59 1.76 -4.83 -2.93
C TYR A 59 1.25 -5.68 -4.10
N ASP A 60 2.05 -6.63 -4.59
CA ASP A 60 1.62 -7.60 -5.60
C ASP A 60 1.50 -9.00 -4.97
N PRO A 61 0.50 -9.82 -5.33
CA PRO A 61 0.40 -11.19 -4.83
C PRO A 61 1.64 -12.05 -5.10
N SER A 62 2.39 -11.78 -6.18
CA SER A 62 3.66 -12.46 -6.46
C SER A 62 4.80 -12.11 -5.50
N ASP A 63 4.57 -11.13 -4.61
CA ASP A 63 5.46 -10.86 -3.48
C ASP A 63 5.39 -11.95 -2.40
N TYR A 64 4.27 -12.66 -2.31
CA TYR A 64 3.99 -13.71 -1.33
C TYR A 64 4.09 -15.08 -2.00
N LYS A 65 5.25 -15.72 -1.91
CA LYS A 65 5.52 -17.00 -2.57
C LYS A 65 5.14 -18.20 -1.70
N SER A 66 5.03 -17.98 -0.40
CA SER A 66 4.72 -19.00 0.60
C SER A 66 4.07 -18.38 1.83
N GLU A 67 3.56 -19.22 2.73
CA GLU A 67 3.01 -18.78 4.02
C GLU A 67 4.05 -18.06 4.90
N ILE A 68 5.33 -18.37 4.72
CA ILE A 68 6.42 -17.71 5.45
C ILE A 68 6.44 -16.21 5.13
N ASP A 69 6.10 -15.82 3.90
CA ASP A 69 6.02 -14.40 3.52
C ASP A 69 4.84 -13.70 4.21
N TRP A 70 3.71 -14.40 4.33
CA TRP A 70 2.53 -13.91 5.06
C TRP A 70 2.81 -13.75 6.55
N GLU A 71 3.48 -14.71 7.18
CA GLU A 71 3.91 -14.60 8.58
C GLU A 71 4.91 -13.46 8.79
N GLY A 72 5.82 -13.24 7.83
CA GLY A 72 6.70 -12.07 7.82
C GLY A 72 5.93 -10.76 7.79
N ARG A 73 4.93 -10.64 6.91
CA ARG A 73 4.07 -9.45 6.81
C ARG A 73 3.26 -9.23 8.09
N LYS A 74 2.64 -10.29 8.61
CA LYS A 74 1.85 -10.26 9.85
C LYS A 74 2.70 -9.80 11.03
N LYS A 75 3.93 -10.30 11.15
CA LYS A 75 4.87 -9.88 12.21
C LYS A 75 5.19 -8.38 12.14
N LEU A 76 5.37 -7.83 10.94
CA LEU A 76 5.57 -6.38 10.75
C LEU A 76 4.33 -5.60 11.21
N GLU A 77 3.14 -5.99 10.76
CA GLU A 77 1.89 -5.28 11.09
C GLU A 77 1.58 -5.29 12.58
N LEU A 78 1.78 -6.43 13.25
CA LEU A 78 1.56 -6.57 14.69
C LEU A 78 2.58 -5.82 15.54
N SER A 79 3.73 -5.45 14.97
CA SER A 79 4.76 -4.73 15.71
C SER A 79 4.40 -3.28 15.99
N THR A 80 5.05 -2.71 17.00
CA THR A 80 4.97 -1.28 17.33
C THR A 80 5.71 -0.38 16.37
N ALA A 81 6.48 -0.94 15.42
CA ALA A 81 7.14 -0.15 14.39
C ALA A 81 6.12 0.65 13.57
N ILE A 82 6.52 1.83 13.08
CA ILE A 82 5.72 2.65 12.18
C ILE A 82 5.76 2.03 10.78
N LYS A 83 4.61 1.69 10.21
CA LYS A 83 4.52 1.12 8.87
C LYS A 83 4.27 2.22 7.83
N CYS A 84 4.94 2.13 6.69
CA CYS A 84 4.80 3.04 5.56
C CYS A 84 4.55 2.25 4.26
N PRO A 85 3.28 2.04 3.87
CA PRO A 85 2.06 2.18 4.69
C PRO A 85 1.80 0.95 5.58
N ASP A 86 0.89 1.06 6.55
CA ASP A 86 0.30 -0.10 7.22
C ASP A 86 -0.73 -0.81 6.32
N VAL A 87 -1.32 -1.90 6.81
CA VAL A 87 -2.33 -2.66 6.05
C VAL A 87 -3.54 -1.80 5.64
N PHE A 88 -3.97 -0.86 6.49
CA PHE A 88 -5.10 0.02 6.16
C PHE A 88 -4.73 1.03 5.09
N GLY A 89 -3.57 1.69 5.23
CA GLY A 89 -3.03 2.61 4.22
C GLY A 89 -2.85 1.94 2.87
N GLN A 90 -2.42 0.68 2.85
CA GLN A 90 -2.36 -0.11 1.62
C GLN A 90 -3.76 -0.35 1.02
N LEU A 91 -4.76 -0.70 1.84
CA LEU A 91 -6.13 -0.91 1.37
C LEU A 91 -6.79 0.36 0.84
N PHE A 92 -6.49 1.52 1.42
CA PHE A 92 -6.97 2.82 0.92
C PHE A 92 -6.51 3.12 -0.52
N GLY A 93 -5.38 2.56 -0.97
CA GLY A 93 -4.88 2.67 -2.34
C GLY A 93 -5.69 1.86 -3.38
N ALA A 94 -6.58 0.97 -2.94
CA ALA A 94 -7.30 0.06 -3.83
C ALA A 94 -8.22 0.80 -4.81
N LYS A 95 -8.33 0.27 -6.03
CA LYS A 95 -9.21 0.84 -7.07
C LYS A 95 -10.67 0.81 -6.68
N LYS A 96 -11.08 -0.16 -5.85
CA LYS A 96 -12.43 -0.18 -5.29
C LYS A 96 -12.68 1.00 -4.36
N ILE A 97 -11.73 1.34 -3.48
CA ILE A 97 -11.86 2.52 -2.63
C ILE A 97 -11.90 3.78 -3.48
N GLN A 98 -11.01 3.91 -4.47
CA GLN A 98 -11.04 5.02 -5.43
C GLN A 98 -12.43 5.15 -6.12
N GLN A 99 -13.03 4.04 -6.54
CA GLN A 99 -14.38 4.03 -7.13
C GLN A 99 -15.47 4.42 -6.13
N ILE A 100 -15.44 3.88 -4.91
CA ILE A 100 -16.41 4.20 -3.86
C ILE A 100 -16.38 5.70 -3.57
N LEU A 101 -15.19 6.30 -3.49
CA LEU A 101 -15.06 7.73 -3.23
C LEU A 101 -15.79 8.58 -4.27
N THR A 102 -15.91 8.12 -5.53
CA THR A 102 -16.68 8.84 -6.58
C THR A 102 -18.19 8.90 -6.35
N ILE A 103 -18.71 8.14 -5.39
CA ILE A 103 -20.14 8.12 -5.01
C ILE A 103 -20.35 9.20 -3.96
N LYS A 104 -21.21 10.18 -4.26
CA LYS A 104 -21.46 11.34 -3.41
C LYS A 104 -21.95 10.93 -2.02
N GLU A 105 -22.86 9.96 -1.94
CA GLU A 105 -23.46 9.52 -0.69
C GLU A 105 -22.43 8.86 0.24
N GLU A 106 -21.54 8.02 -0.31
CA GLU A 106 -20.47 7.38 0.46
C GLU A 106 -19.42 8.40 0.93
N ARG A 107 -19.15 9.40 0.09
CA ARG A 107 -18.29 10.52 0.44
C ARG A 107 -18.90 11.35 1.57
N ASP A 108 -20.13 11.81 1.42
CA ASP A 108 -20.81 12.63 2.42
C ASP A 108 -20.86 11.90 3.77
N ARG A 109 -21.06 10.58 3.77
CA ARG A 109 -20.97 9.73 4.96
C ARG A 109 -19.58 9.69 5.57
N LEU A 110 -18.52 9.59 4.78
CA LEU A 110 -17.14 9.55 5.27
C LEU A 110 -16.74 10.86 5.98
N TYR A 111 -17.32 11.98 5.58
CA TYR A 111 -17.00 13.31 6.10
C TYR A 111 -18.10 13.91 6.96
N GLU A 112 -19.05 13.09 7.42
CA GLU A 112 -20.10 13.53 8.33
C GLU A 112 -19.48 14.01 9.65
N GLY A 113 -19.75 15.27 10.02
CA GLY A 113 -19.20 15.89 11.23
C GLY A 113 -17.82 16.57 11.07
N GLU A 114 -17.23 16.53 9.87
CA GLU A 114 -15.97 17.22 9.58
C GLU A 114 -16.16 18.74 9.40
N GLU A 115 -15.09 19.50 9.64
CA GLU A 115 -15.11 20.96 9.50
C GLU A 115 -15.42 21.42 8.07
N GLU A 116 -15.98 22.62 7.93
CA GLU A 116 -16.32 23.21 6.62
C GLU A 116 -15.10 23.38 5.71
N SER A 117 -13.90 23.54 6.31
CA SER A 117 -12.62 23.58 5.62
C SER A 117 -12.33 22.30 4.83
N TYR A 118 -12.73 21.13 5.34
CA TYR A 118 -12.58 19.85 4.65
C TYR A 118 -13.55 19.71 3.47
N LYS A 119 -14.78 20.20 3.62
CA LYS A 119 -15.77 20.18 2.52
C LYS A 119 -15.35 21.10 1.36
N ALA A 120 -14.72 22.23 1.66
CA ALA A 120 -14.18 23.11 0.62
C ALA A 120 -13.08 22.41 -0.21
N GLN A 121 -12.17 21.67 0.46
CA GLN A 121 -11.13 20.90 -0.23
C GLN A 121 -11.70 19.76 -1.08
N GLN A 122 -12.81 19.15 -0.66
CA GLN A 122 -13.47 18.10 -1.45
C GLN A 122 -13.94 18.61 -2.80
N ASN A 123 -14.55 19.80 -2.84
CA ASN A 123 -15.01 20.38 -4.11
C ASN A 123 -13.87 20.52 -5.13
N ASP A 124 -12.65 20.78 -4.66
CA ASP A 124 -11.47 20.84 -5.54
C ASP A 124 -10.95 19.46 -5.93
N ILE A 125 -10.96 18.50 -5.01
CA ILE A 125 -10.57 17.10 -5.28
C ILE A 125 -11.54 16.45 -6.26
N GLU A 126 -12.85 16.69 -6.14
CA GLU A 126 -13.91 16.15 -7.00
C GLU A 126 -13.75 16.56 -8.46
N LYS A 127 -13.22 17.76 -8.72
CA LYS A 127 -12.91 18.22 -10.09
C LYS A 127 -11.85 17.35 -10.78
N THR A 128 -11.05 16.61 -10.01
CA THR A 128 -10.02 15.71 -10.54
C THR A 128 -10.55 14.31 -10.84
N TRP A 129 -11.78 14.01 -10.43
CA TRP A 129 -12.34 12.68 -10.56
C TRP A 129 -12.87 12.40 -11.96
N VAL A 130 -12.84 11.13 -12.30
CA VAL A 130 -13.46 10.60 -13.52
C VAL A 130 -14.58 9.66 -13.11
N LYS A 131 -15.59 9.51 -13.96
CA LYS A 131 -16.67 8.56 -13.69
C LYS A 131 -16.11 7.14 -13.60
N MET A 132 -16.45 6.45 -12.52
CA MET A 132 -16.03 5.07 -12.26
C MET A 132 -17.27 4.23 -11.98
N TRP A 133 -17.27 3.00 -12.47
CA TRP A 133 -18.38 2.07 -12.35
C TRP A 133 -17.92 0.80 -11.64
N ASP A 134 -18.75 0.28 -10.74
CA ASP A 134 -18.59 -1.09 -10.24
C ASP A 134 -19.22 -2.06 -11.24
N LEU A 135 -18.49 -3.13 -11.57
CA LEU A 135 -18.94 -4.16 -12.50
C LEU A 135 -19.56 -5.36 -11.79
N LYS A 136 -19.74 -5.30 -10.46
CA LYS A 136 -20.50 -6.32 -9.72
C LYS A 136 -22.01 -6.21 -9.94
N GLU A 137 -22.51 -4.98 -10.10
CA GLU A 137 -23.95 -4.71 -10.19
C GLU A 137 -24.39 -4.58 -11.65
N PHE A 138 -25.36 -5.40 -12.07
CA PHE A 138 -25.82 -5.46 -13.46
C PHE A 138 -26.35 -4.10 -13.95
N ASP A 139 -27.11 -3.39 -13.14
CA ASP A 139 -27.66 -2.08 -13.48
C ASP A 139 -26.55 -1.04 -13.74
N THR A 140 -25.45 -1.13 -12.99
CA THR A 140 -24.29 -0.25 -13.17
C THR A 140 -23.59 -0.52 -14.51
N ILE A 141 -23.57 -1.77 -14.96
CA ILE A 141 -23.05 -2.15 -16.28
C ILE A 141 -23.93 -1.59 -17.39
N VAL A 142 -25.26 -1.68 -17.27
CA VAL A 142 -26.20 -1.12 -18.26
C VAL A 142 -25.98 0.38 -18.41
N GLN A 143 -25.93 1.13 -17.30
CA GLN A 143 -25.67 2.57 -17.32
C GLN A 143 -24.31 2.92 -17.93
N MET A 144 -23.27 2.10 -17.70
CA MET A 144 -21.97 2.27 -18.32
C MET A 144 -22.06 2.11 -19.85
N VAL A 145 -22.73 1.07 -20.34
CA VAL A 145 -22.89 0.78 -21.78
C VAL A 145 -23.73 1.86 -22.48
N GLU A 146 -24.80 2.33 -21.86
CA GLU A 146 -25.61 3.42 -22.40
C GLU A 146 -24.80 4.73 -22.49
N SER A 147 -24.05 5.04 -21.42
CA SER A 147 -23.12 6.18 -21.40
C SER A 147 -22.04 6.05 -22.48
N ALA A 148 -21.51 4.84 -22.71
CA ALA A 148 -20.53 4.54 -23.74
C ALA A 148 -21.08 4.66 -25.16
N SER A 149 -22.35 4.37 -25.35
CA SER A 149 -23.00 4.40 -26.66
C SER A 149 -23.40 5.82 -27.06
N SER A 150 -23.72 6.65 -26.06
CA SER A 150 -24.19 8.04 -26.26
C SER A 150 -23.07 9.06 -26.34
N SER A 151 -21.87 8.70 -25.87
CA SER A 151 -20.68 9.56 -25.89
C SER A 151 -19.53 8.76 -26.48
N ASN A 152 -18.69 9.34 -27.33
CA ASN A 152 -17.53 8.66 -27.94
C ASN A 152 -16.40 8.39 -26.91
N THR A 153 -16.78 7.83 -25.75
CA THR A 153 -16.00 7.72 -24.53
C THR A 153 -15.29 6.38 -24.50
N SER A 154 -14.01 6.40 -24.16
CA SER A 154 -13.19 5.20 -23.98
C SER A 154 -13.14 4.80 -22.51
N PHE A 155 -13.20 3.49 -22.24
CA PHE A 155 -13.19 2.93 -20.89
C PHE A 155 -11.92 2.13 -20.63
N VAL A 156 -11.54 2.02 -19.35
CA VAL A 156 -10.42 1.18 -18.92
C VAL A 156 -10.88 0.26 -17.80
N LEU A 157 -10.82 -1.05 -18.03
CA LEU A 157 -11.00 -2.06 -16.98
C LEU A 157 -9.74 -2.15 -16.14
N LYS A 158 -9.88 -2.05 -14.82
CA LYS A 158 -8.76 -2.11 -13.86
C LYS A 158 -9.00 -3.20 -12.81
N PRO A 159 -8.12 -4.21 -12.71
CA PRO A 159 -8.13 -5.15 -11.58
C PRO A 159 -7.69 -4.46 -10.28
N GLN A 160 -7.94 -5.10 -9.14
CA GLN A 160 -7.49 -4.63 -7.82
C GLN A 160 -6.01 -4.97 -7.60
N ARG A 161 -5.14 -4.42 -8.46
CA ARG A 161 -3.68 -4.58 -8.42
C ARG A 161 -2.97 -3.26 -8.69
N GLU A 162 -1.75 -3.15 -8.22
CA GLU A 162 -0.85 -2.01 -8.42
C GLU A 162 0.36 -2.40 -9.28
N GLY A 163 1.19 -1.42 -9.65
CA GLY A 163 2.47 -1.68 -10.33
C GLY A 163 2.44 -1.71 -11.87
N GLY A 164 1.26 -1.63 -12.48
CA GLY A 164 1.10 -1.52 -13.94
C GLY A 164 1.43 -2.82 -14.71
N GLY A 165 0.82 -3.00 -15.88
CA GLY A 165 1.11 -4.14 -16.76
C GLY A 165 -0.06 -5.09 -17.02
N GLU A 166 -1.12 -5.06 -16.23
CA GLU A 166 -2.39 -5.72 -16.58
C GLU A 166 -3.25 -4.82 -17.47
N LYS A 167 -2.72 -4.50 -18.66
CA LYS A 167 -3.59 -4.48 -19.83
C LYS A 167 -3.95 -5.94 -20.11
N MET A 168 -5.11 -6.20 -20.68
CA MET A 168 -5.50 -7.53 -21.18
C MET A 168 -4.50 -8.03 -22.25
N ARG A 169 -3.30 -8.51 -21.86
CA ARG A 169 -2.37 -9.43 -22.57
C ARG A 169 -1.09 -9.76 -21.78
N ARG A 170 -0.95 -11.07 -21.48
CA ARG A 170 0.24 -11.94 -21.45
C ARG A 170 1.54 -11.45 -20.75
N ALA A 171 1.64 -11.82 -19.47
CA ALA A 171 2.79 -12.35 -18.73
C ALA A 171 4.16 -11.62 -18.66
N LYS A 172 4.66 -11.63 -17.40
CA LYS A 172 6.03 -11.50 -16.87
C LYS A 172 6.63 -10.10 -16.71
N ARG A 173 6.90 -9.75 -15.45
CA ARG A 173 8.22 -9.29 -15.01
C ARG A 173 8.49 -9.73 -13.56
N ARG A 174 9.67 -10.30 -13.33
CA ARG A 174 10.25 -10.61 -12.02
C ARG A 174 11.04 -9.38 -11.56
N ALA A 175 10.73 -8.86 -10.38
CA ALA A 175 11.68 -8.11 -9.56
C ALA A 175 11.95 -8.93 -8.29
N ARG A 176 13.13 -8.75 -7.68
CA ARG A 176 13.44 -9.36 -6.38
C ARG A 176 12.78 -8.53 -5.29
N ASN A 177 11.81 -9.14 -4.62
CA ASN A 177 10.95 -8.55 -3.60
C ASN A 177 11.77 -8.26 -2.35
N LEU A 178 12.01 -6.99 -2.04
CA LEU A 178 12.75 -6.54 -0.86
C LEU A 178 11.83 -5.56 -0.10
N VAL A 179 11.52 -5.89 1.14
CA VAL A 179 10.90 -4.97 2.09
C VAL A 179 12.03 -4.15 2.74
N PHE A 180 11.77 -2.89 3.04
CA PHE A 180 12.74 -2.07 3.77
C PHE A 180 12.36 -2.09 5.23
N LEU A 181 13.34 -2.43 6.04
CA LEU A 181 13.28 -2.27 7.47
C LEU A 181 14.16 -1.07 7.80
N VAL A 182 13.54 0.03 8.21
CA VAL A 182 14.27 1.21 8.65
C VAL A 182 14.42 1.10 10.16
N VAL A 183 15.64 0.74 10.58
CA VAL A 183 16.02 0.79 11.99
C VAL A 183 16.41 2.23 12.31
N ILE A 184 15.40 3.04 12.59
CA ILE A 184 15.61 4.29 13.31
C ILE A 184 16.02 3.87 14.74
N GLN A 185 16.97 4.57 15.36
CA GLN A 185 17.36 4.36 16.75
C GLN A 185 17.26 5.71 17.43
N MET A 186 16.10 6.09 17.95
CA MET A 186 15.96 7.35 18.67
C MET A 186 16.86 7.32 19.92
N ARG A 187 17.72 8.34 20.04
CA ARG A 187 18.50 8.60 21.27
C ARG A 187 17.60 9.25 22.30
#